data_AF-A0A3Q0SQ00-F1
#
_entry.id   AF-A0A3Q0SQ00-F1
#
_cell.length_a   1.000
_cell.length_b   1.000
_cell.length_c   1.000
_cell.angle_alpha   90.00
_cell.angle_beta   90.00
_cell.angle_gamma   90.00
#
_symmetry.space_group_name_H-M   'P 1'
#
loop_
_entity.id
_entity.type
_entity.pdbx_description
1 polymer ?
#
loop_
_entity_poly.entity_id
_entity_poly.type
_entity_poly.pdbx_seq_one_letter_code
_entity_poly.pdbx_strand_id
1 'polypeptide(L)'
;MPYGDVFIHAGDFTELGLPSEVKKFNDWLGTLPYDIKIVIAGNHELTFDQEFMADLIKQDFYYFPSASKLKPENYENVQSLLTNCIYLQDSEVTVRGFRIYGSPW
;
A
#
# COMPACT_ATOMS: atom_id res chain seq x y z
N MET A 1 17.72 -7.59 5.38
CA MET A 1 17.52 -6.17 5.70
C MET A 1 18.63 -5.70 6.62
N PRO A 2 19.31 -4.57 6.34
CA PRO A 2 20.43 -4.06 7.15
C PRO A 2 19.95 -3.49 8.49
N TYR A 3 20.86 -3.28 9.44
CA TYR A 3 20.56 -2.57 10.68
C TYR A 3 20.11 -1.12 10.40
N GLY A 4 19.13 -0.63 11.17
CA GLY A 4 18.63 0.74 11.10
C GLY A 4 17.49 0.97 12.11
N ASP A 5 17.09 2.23 12.29
CA ASP A 5 16.04 2.62 13.24
C ASP A 5 14.66 2.79 12.60
N VAL A 6 14.63 3.28 11.35
CA VAL A 6 13.43 3.60 10.59
C VAL A 6 13.50 2.93 9.23
N PHE A 7 12.45 2.19 8.88
CA PHE A 7 12.26 1.63 7.54
C PHE A 7 11.32 2.50 6.72
N ILE A 8 11.68 2.76 5.47
CA ILE A 8 10.86 3.54 4.54
C ILE A 8 10.74 2.73 3.23
N HIS A 9 9.51 2.47 2.79
CA HIS A 9 9.21 1.87 1.48
C HIS A 9 8.48 2.88 0.60
N ALA A 10 8.99 3.11 -0.61
CA ALA A 10 8.54 4.16 -1.51
C ALA A 10 7.61 3.65 -2.63
N GLY A 11 6.59 2.85 -2.28
CA GLY A 11 5.63 2.30 -3.25
C GLY A 11 6.06 1.00 -3.92
N ASP A 12 5.16 0.42 -4.71
CA ASP A 12 5.30 -0.82 -5.47
C ASP A 12 5.69 -2.03 -4.60
N PHE A 13 4.95 -2.22 -3.51
CA PHE A 13 5.13 -3.36 -2.62
C PHE A 13 4.23 -4.57 -2.98
N THR A 14 3.36 -4.39 -3.96
CA THR A 14 2.51 -5.42 -4.57
C THR A 14 2.67 -5.44 -6.09
N GLU A 15 2.07 -6.41 -6.77
CA GLU A 15 2.03 -6.42 -8.25
C GLU A 15 0.76 -5.76 -8.78
N LEU A 16 -0.39 -5.93 -8.10
CA LEU A 16 -1.69 -5.39 -8.53
C LEU A 16 -2.51 -4.80 -7.37
N GLY A 17 -1.92 -4.64 -6.18
CA GLY A 17 -2.62 -4.17 -4.99
C GLY A 17 -3.61 -5.20 -4.41
N LEU A 18 -3.54 -6.49 -4.75
CA LEU A 18 -4.55 -7.43 -4.27
C LEU A 18 -4.51 -7.51 -2.73
N PRO A 19 -5.66 -7.63 -2.03
CA PRO A 19 -5.67 -7.70 -0.57
C PRO A 19 -4.76 -8.80 0.01
N SER A 20 -4.61 -9.92 -0.70
CA SER A 20 -3.67 -10.99 -0.32
C SER A 20 -2.20 -10.58 -0.42
N GLU A 21 -1.85 -9.75 -1.40
CA GLU A 21 -0.49 -9.22 -1.59
C GLU A 21 -0.18 -8.20 -0.51
N VAL A 22 -1.11 -7.30 -0.23
CA VAL A 22 -0.99 -6.31 0.85
C VAL A 22 -0.84 -6.99 2.20
N LYS A 23 -1.63 -8.04 2.47
CA LYS A 23 -1.49 -8.85 3.69
C LYS A 23 -0.12 -9.53 3.74
N LYS A 24 0.33 -10.16 2.66
CA LYS A 24 1.65 -10.82 2.59
C LYS A 24 2.78 -9.84 2.85
N PHE A 25 2.71 -8.64 2.27
CA PHE A 25 3.66 -7.58 2.52
C PHE A 25 3.63 -7.13 4.00
N ASN A 26 2.44 -6.89 4.55
CA ASN A 26 2.28 -6.50 5.96
C ASN A 26 2.81 -7.57 6.93
N ASP A 27 2.56 -8.85 6.64
CA ASP A 27 3.06 -9.98 7.44
C ASP A 27 4.60 -10.00 7.40
N TRP A 28 5.21 -9.83 6.23
CA TRP A 28 6.67 -9.71 6.10
C TRP A 28 7.22 -8.49 6.84
N LEU A 29 6.57 -7.34 6.70
CA LEU A 29 6.95 -6.09 7.35
C LEU A 29 6.97 -6.21 8.88
N GLY A 30 6.03 -6.97 9.44
CA GLY A 30 5.96 -7.30 10.87
C GLY A 30 7.14 -8.14 11.38
N THR A 31 7.86 -8.84 10.49
CA THR A 31 9.07 -9.61 10.87
C THR A 31 10.32 -8.75 10.99
N LEU A 32 10.29 -7.51 10.49
CA LEU A 32 11.46 -6.64 10.46
C LEU A 32 11.72 -5.97 11.82
N PRO A 33 12.99 -5.88 12.26
CA PRO A 33 13.34 -5.43 13.60
C PRO A 33 13.29 -3.90 13.79
N TYR A 34 12.86 -3.14 12.79
CA TYR A 34 12.78 -1.68 12.86
C TYR A 34 11.67 -1.24 13.83
N ASP A 35 11.85 -0.17 14.59
CA ASP A 35 10.78 0.33 15.47
C ASP A 35 9.66 0.98 14.67
N ILE A 36 10.04 1.71 13.62
CA ILE A 36 9.14 2.52 12.79
C ILE A 36 9.27 2.04 11.35
N LYS A 37 8.12 1.79 10.71
CA LYS A 37 8.02 1.49 9.29
C LYS A 37 7.06 2.49 8.65
N ILE A 38 7.49 3.16 7.59
CA ILE A 38 6.69 4.13 6.84
C ILE A 38 6.57 3.61 5.42
N VAL A 39 5.36 3.62 4.87
CA VAL A 39 5.06 3.09 3.54
C VAL A 39 4.16 4.08 2.80
N ILE A 40 4.45 4.29 1.53
CA ILE A 40 3.52 4.90 0.56
C ILE A 40 3.16 3.86 -0.51
N ALA A 41 2.06 4.08 -1.23
CA ALA A 41 1.71 3.32 -2.42
C ALA A 41 2.51 3.80 -3.65
N GLY A 42 2.64 2.93 -4.64
CA GLY A 42 3.13 3.22 -5.99
C GLY A 42 2.09 2.85 -7.04
N ASN A 43 2.51 2.76 -8.30
CA ASN A 43 1.60 2.50 -9.43
C ASN A 43 1.09 1.05 -9.48
N HIS A 44 1.68 0.12 -8.73
CA HIS A 44 1.22 -1.26 -8.65
C HIS A 44 0.13 -1.49 -7.59
N GLU A 45 -0.07 -0.55 -6.66
CA GLU A 45 -1.12 -0.62 -5.65
C GLU A 45 -2.51 -0.20 -6.21
N LEU A 46 -2.96 -0.83 -7.30
CA LEU A 46 -4.16 -0.42 -8.04
C LEU A 46 -5.41 -0.25 -7.16
N THR A 47 -5.57 -1.12 -6.17
CA THR A 47 -6.69 -1.12 -5.22
C THR A 47 -6.69 0.05 -4.23
N PHE A 48 -5.60 0.79 -4.13
CA PHE A 48 -5.48 1.98 -3.27
C PHE A 48 -6.05 3.21 -3.96
N ASP A 49 -6.21 3.18 -5.29
CA ASP A 49 -6.90 4.19 -6.08
C ASP A 49 -8.33 3.73 -6.41
N GLN A 50 -9.29 4.29 -5.67
CA GLN A 50 -10.71 3.97 -5.82
C GLN A 50 -11.28 4.44 -7.16
N GLU A 51 -10.79 5.55 -7.69
CA GLU A 51 -11.26 6.10 -8.97
C GLU A 51 -10.77 5.22 -10.12
N PHE A 52 -9.48 4.85 -10.10
CA PHE A 52 -8.91 3.93 -11.07
C PHE A 52 -9.62 2.57 -11.07
N MET A 53 -9.88 1.99 -9.88
CA MET A 53 -10.61 0.72 -9.78
C MET A 53 -12.04 0.83 -10.32
N ALA A 54 -12.75 1.93 -10.03
CA ALA A 54 -14.09 2.15 -10.55
C ALA A 54 -14.11 2.23 -12.09
N ASP A 55 -13.11 2.87 -12.69
CA ASP A 55 -12.99 2.98 -14.14
C ASP A 55 -12.54 1.66 -14.80
N LEU A 56 -11.63 0.93 -14.17
CA LEU A 56 -11.18 -0.40 -14.60
C LEU A 56 -12.37 -1.38 -14.71
N ILE A 57 -13.26 -1.36 -13.70
CA ILE A 57 -14.45 -2.23 -13.65
C ILE A 57 -15.50 -1.79 -14.69
N LYS A 58 -15.76 -0.48 -14.85
CA LYS A 58 -16.76 0.02 -15.81
C LYS A 58 -16.43 -0.26 -17.26
N GLN A 59 -15.15 -0.20 -17.62
CA GLN A 59 -14.70 -0.30 -19.00
C GLN A 59 -14.48 -1.76 -19.45
N ASP A 60 -14.82 -2.74 -18.61
CA ASP A 60 -14.66 -4.18 -18.87
C ASP A 60 -13.22 -4.53 -19.31
N PHE A 61 -12.25 -3.81 -18.73
CA PHE A 61 -10.85 -3.90 -19.13
C PHE A 61 -10.26 -5.21 -18.62
N TYR A 62 -10.13 -6.19 -19.53
CA TYR A 62 -9.44 -7.47 -19.29
C TYR A 62 -7.91 -7.33 -19.12
N TYR A 63 -7.37 -6.11 -18.99
CA TYR A 63 -5.94 -5.88 -18.85
C TYR A 63 -5.39 -6.41 -17.53
N PHE A 64 -6.19 -6.31 -16.45
CA PHE A 64 -5.87 -6.87 -15.14
C PHE A 64 -6.98 -7.80 -14.63
N PRO A 65 -7.08 -9.04 -15.15
CA PRO A 65 -8.21 -9.94 -14.87
C PRO A 65 -8.43 -10.25 -13.39
N SER A 66 -7.38 -10.18 -12.57
CA SER A 66 -7.46 -10.43 -11.12
C SER A 66 -8.00 -9.22 -10.36
N ALA A 67 -7.61 -8.01 -10.76
CA ALA A 67 -8.07 -6.77 -10.13
C ALA A 67 -9.49 -6.41 -10.58
N SER A 68 -9.82 -6.56 -11.87
CA SER A 68 -11.14 -6.23 -12.42
C SER A 68 -12.29 -7.12 -11.89
N LYS A 69 -11.97 -8.28 -11.31
CA LYS A 69 -12.94 -9.18 -10.66
C LYS A 69 -13.22 -8.84 -9.20
N LEU A 70 -12.46 -7.91 -8.60
CA LEU A 70 -12.70 -7.49 -7.22
C LEU A 70 -14.00 -6.70 -7.14
N LYS A 71 -14.78 -6.95 -6.09
CA LYS A 71 -15.90 -6.09 -5.73
C LYS A 71 -15.43 -4.95 -4.84
N PRO A 72 -16.12 -3.79 -4.81
CA PRO A 72 -15.78 -2.67 -3.93
C PRO A 72 -15.54 -3.08 -2.48
N GLU A 73 -16.36 -3.99 -1.93
CA GLU A 73 -16.20 -4.50 -0.55
C GLU A 73 -14.88 -5.24 -0.31
N ASN A 74 -14.17 -5.67 -1.37
CA ASN A 74 -12.89 -6.36 -1.25
C ASN A 74 -11.71 -5.39 -1.14
N TYR A 75 -11.85 -4.12 -1.55
CA TYR A 75 -10.73 -3.18 -1.63
C TYR A 75 -11.00 -1.78 -1.03
N GLU A 76 -12.23 -1.44 -0.65
CA GLU A 76 -12.57 -0.14 -0.03
C GLU A 76 -11.69 0.21 1.18
N ASN A 77 -11.24 -0.79 1.92
CA ASN A 77 -10.46 -0.65 3.15
C ASN A 77 -9.09 -1.34 3.07
N VAL A 78 -8.55 -1.55 1.88
CA VAL A 78 -7.30 -2.32 1.69
C VAL A 78 -6.11 -1.74 2.48
N GLN A 79 -6.04 -0.42 2.62
CA GLN A 79 -5.03 0.27 3.41
C GLN A 79 -5.02 -0.15 4.89
N SER A 80 -6.18 -0.54 5.44
CA SER A 80 -6.30 -0.99 6.83
C SER A 80 -5.56 -2.31 7.12
N LEU A 81 -5.18 -3.06 6.08
CA LEU A 81 -4.38 -4.27 6.20
C LEU A 81 -2.92 -3.98 6.57
N LEU A 82 -2.45 -2.75 6.39
CA LEU A 82 -1.08 -2.30 6.69
C LEU A 82 -0.90 -1.98 8.20
N THR A 83 -1.16 -2.96 9.07
CA THR A 83 -1.10 -2.79 10.52
C THR A 83 0.31 -2.65 11.10
N ASN A 84 1.34 -3.04 10.36
CA ASN A 84 2.74 -3.02 10.82
C ASN A 84 3.50 -1.77 10.34
N CYS A 85 2.83 -0.77 9.77
CA CYS A 85 3.46 0.49 9.39
C CYS A 85 2.54 1.70 9.56
N ILE A 86 3.16 2.87 9.44
CA ILE A 86 2.48 4.13 9.20
C ILE A 86 2.36 4.27 7.68
N TYR A 87 1.16 4.07 7.17
CA TYR A 87 0.86 4.35 5.76
C TYR A 87 0.63 5.85 5.57
N LEU A 88 1.27 6.45 4.56
CA LEU A 88 1.08 7.84 4.19
C LEU A 88 0.53 7.94 2.77
N GLN A 89 -0.47 8.79 2.61
CA GLN A 89 -1.03 9.20 1.33
C GLN A 89 -1.41 10.67 1.44
N ASP A 90 -0.70 11.52 0.70
CA ASP A 90 -0.79 12.97 0.74
C ASP A 90 -0.84 13.54 2.17
N SER A 91 0.01 12.97 3.02
CA SER A 91 0.04 13.23 4.45
C SER A 91 1.45 13.14 5.00
N GLU A 92 1.64 13.65 6.21
CA GLU A 92 2.92 13.63 6.90
C GLU A 92 2.84 12.96 8.26
N VAL A 93 4.00 12.51 8.73
CA VAL A 93 4.21 12.07 10.11
C VAL A 93 5.49 12.67 10.67
N THR A 94 5.50 12.98 11.97
CA THR A 94 6.72 13.34 12.69
C THR A 94 7.21 12.15 13.49
N VAL A 95 8.40 11.65 13.18
CA VAL A 95 9.03 10.53 13.88
C VAL A 95 10.47 10.89 14.27
N ARG A 96 10.82 10.67 15.54
CA ARG A 96 12.16 10.99 16.09
C ARG A 96 12.64 12.43 15.77
N GLY A 97 11.71 13.38 15.68
CA GLY A 97 12.00 14.79 15.35
C GLY A 97 12.09 15.12 13.86
N PHE A 98 12.00 14.13 12.97
CA PHE A 98 11.95 14.33 11.52
C PHE A 98 10.52 14.38 11.03
N ARG A 99 10.20 15.39 10.22
CA ARG A 99 8.93 15.46 9.47
C ARG A 99 9.11 14.76 8.13
N ILE A 100 8.26 13.77 7.86
CA ILE A 100 8.29 12.95 6.65
C ILE A 100 6.93 13.08 5.97
N TYR A 101 6.92 13.59 4.74
CA TYR A 101 5.74 13.66 3.89
C TYR A 101 5.77 12.55 2.86
N GLY A 102 4.65 11.86 2.66
CA GLY A 102 4.50 10.78 1.70
C GLY A 102 3.33 11.03 0.77
N SER A 103 3.55 10.87 -0.54
CA SER A 103 2.54 10.97 -1.58
C SER A 103 2.79 9.85 -2.60
N PRO A 104 1.74 9.15 -3.05
CA PRO A 104 1.87 8.10 -4.06
C PRO A 104 2.22 8.67 -5.44
N TRP A 105 2.54 7.78 -6.39
CA TRP A 105 2.72 8.13 -7.81
C TRP A 105 1.39 8.39 -8.51
#